data_AF-A0A519L048-F1
#
_entry.id   AF-A0A519L048-F1
#
_cell.length_a   1.000
_cell.length_b   1.000
_cell.length_c   1.000
_cell.angle_alpha   90.00
_cell.angle_beta   90.00
_cell.angle_gamma   90.00
#
_symmetry.space_group_name_H-M   'P 1'
#
loop_
_entity.id
_entity.type
_entity.pdbx_description
1 polymer ?
#
loop_
_entity_poly.entity_id
_entity_poly.type
_entity_poly.pdbx_seq_one_letter_code
_entity_poly.pdbx_strand_id
1 'polypeptide(L)' 'MRIAFMGTPDFAVPSLGELIASGHEIVAVYS' A
#
# COMPACT_ATOMS: atom_id res chain seq x y z
N MET A 1 8.44 3.18 7.91
CA MET A 1 9.04 1.86 7.51
C MET A 1 8.91 1.71 6.00
N ARG A 2 9.74 0.85 5.38
CA ARG A 2 9.69 0.56 3.94
C ARG A 2 8.83 -0.68 3.71
N ILE A 3 7.82 -0.59 2.84
CA ILE A 3 6.79 -1.63 2.64
C ILE A 3 6.66 -1.95 1.14
N ALA A 4 6.61 -3.24 0.82
CA ALA A 4 6.10 -3.72 -0.47
C ALA A 4 4.62 -4.08 -0.30
N PHE A 5 3.75 -3.45 -1.09
CA PHE A 5 2.31 -3.68 -1.07
C PHE A 5 1.94 -4.71 -2.14
N MET A 6 1.15 -5.72 -1.78
CA MET A 6 0.68 -6.77 -2.68
C MET A 6 -0.83 -6.85 -2.61
N GLY A 7 -1.51 -6.35 -3.63
CA GLY A 7 -2.97 -6.30 -3.67
C GLY A 7 -3.51 -5.80 -5.01
N THR A 8 -4.24 -6.68 -5.69
CA THR A 8 -5.02 -6.42 -6.92
C THR A 8 -6.43 -5.89 -6.68
N PRO A 9 -7.21 -6.42 -5.71
CA PRO A 9 -8.63 -6.13 -5.66
C PRO A 9 -8.95 -4.69 -5.25
N ASP A 10 -10.11 -4.20 -5.67
CA ASP A 10 -10.58 -2.86 -5.29
C ASP A 10 -10.65 -2.65 -3.76
N PHE A 11 -10.88 -3.72 -2.99
CA PHE A 11 -10.89 -3.65 -1.53
C PHE A 11 -9.50 -3.42 -0.89
N ALA A 12 -8.41 -3.64 -1.63
CA ALA A 12 -7.04 -3.45 -1.15
C ALA A 12 -6.59 -1.99 -1.33
N VAL A 13 -7.22 -1.21 -2.21
CA VAL A 13 -6.87 0.19 -2.47
C VAL A 13 -7.00 1.08 -1.23
N PRO A 14 -8.06 0.97 -0.38
CA PRO A 14 -8.16 1.77 0.84
C PRO A 14 -7.02 1.51 1.83
N SER A 15 -6.55 0.26 1.95
CA SER A 15 -5.46 -0.05 2.88
C SER A 15 -4.11 0.49 2.40
N LEU A 16 -3.86 0.53 1.08
CA LEU A 16 -2.71 1.24 0.52
C LEU A 16 -2.76 2.74 0.86
N GLY A 17 -3.93 3.37 0.76
CA GLY A 17 -4.14 4.77 1.12
C GLY A 17 -3.78 5.07 2.57
N GLU A 18 -4.25 4.23 3.51
CA GLU A 18 -3.94 4.39 4.94
C GLU A 18 -2.45 4.20 5.25
N LEU A 19 -1.77 3.26 4.57
CA LEU A 19 -0.33 3.06 4.72
C LEU A 19 0.47 4.30 4.29
N ILE A 20 0.07 4.94 3.19
CA ILE A 20 0.66 6.19 2.72
C ILE A 20 0.37 7.33 3.70
N ALA A 21 -0.88 7.47 4.14
CA ALA A 21 -1.31 8.51 5.08
C ALA A 21 -0.58 8.42 6.44
N SER A 22 -0.26 7.21 6.88
CA SER A 22 0.52 6.96 8.10
C SER A 22 2.04 7.15 7.92
N GLY A 23 2.49 7.62 6.75
CA GLY A 23 3.89 7.98 6.49
C GLY A 23 4.80 6.79 6.19
N HIS A 24 4.23 5.65 5.76
CA HIS A 24 5.03 4.52 5.30
C HIS A 24 5.55 4.78 3.88
N GLU A 25 6.80 4.39 3.64
CA GLU A 25 7.41 4.46 2.32
C GLU A 25 7.05 3.18 1.56
N ILE A 26 6.15 3.30 0.58
CA ILE A 26 5.80 2.19 -0.30
C ILE A 26 6.84 2.09 -1.41
N VAL A 27 7.65 1.04 -1.38
CA VAL A 27 8.79 0.87 -2.30
C VAL A 27 8.46 0.04 -3.54
N ALA A 28 7.37 -0.73 -3.48
CA ALA A 28 6.86 -1.52 -4.59
C ALA A 28 5.38 -1.79 -4.40
N VAL A 29 4.63 -1.78 -5.51
CA VAL A 29 3.23 -2.20 -5.56
C VAL A 29 3.13 -3.35 -6.56
N TYR A 30 2.68 -4.51 -6.07
CA TYR A 30 2.32 -5.65 -6.89
C TYR A 30 0.81 -5.67 -6.98
N SER A 31 0.32 -5.35 -8.16
CA SER A 31 -1.08 -5.49 -8.52
C SER A 31 -1.39 -6.90 -8.97
#